data_AF-A0A7J9VK33-F1
#
_entry.id   AF-A0A7J9VK33-F1
#
_cell.length_a   1.000
_cell.length_b   1.000
_cell.length_c   1.000
_cell.angle_alpha   90.00
_cell.angle_beta   90.00
_cell.angle_gamma   90.00
#
_symmetry.space_group_name_H-M   'P 1'
#
loop_
_entity.id
_entity.type
_entity.pdbx_description
1 polymer ?
#
loop_
_entity_poly.entity_id
_entity_poly.type
_entity_poly.pdbx_seq_one_letter_code
_entity_poly.pdbx_strand_id
1 'polypeptide(L)' 'MATIQVRDLPEETYETIRRRARAAGQSIQAYMRDQIVDLASQPTKEEAWAAVESTLAAENSP' A
#
# COMPACT_ATOMS: atom_id res chain seq x y z
N MET A 1 15.54 -6.02 0.11
CA MET A 1 14.68 -4.94 0.63
C MET A 1 14.54 -3.89 -0.46
N ALA A 2 13.32 -3.51 -0.82
CA ALA A 2 13.09 -2.43 -1.77
C ALA A 2 13.04 -1.08 -1.02
N THR A 3 13.62 -0.04 -1.63
CA THR A 3 13.57 1.33 -1.10
C THR A 3 12.72 2.18 -2.03
N ILE A 4 11.75 2.89 -1.46
CA ILE A 4 10.90 3.84 -2.19
C ILE A 4 11.29 5.25 -1.75
N GLN A 5 11.61 6.12 -2.70
CA GLN A 5 11.79 7.55 -2.48
C GLN A 5 10.58 8.30 -3.03
N VAL A 6 9.89 9.04 -2.17
CA VAL A 6 8.79 9.94 -2.58
C VAL A 6 9.37 11.34 -2.71
N ARG A 7 9.26 11.94 -3.89
CA ARG A 7 9.73 13.30 -4.19
C ARG A 7 8.56 14.26 -4.27
N ASP A 8 8.86 15.55 -4.08
CA ASP A 8 7.91 16.65 -4.26
C ASP A 8 6.63 16.51 -3.40
N LEU A 9 6.80 15.98 -2.18
CA LEU A 9 5.70 15.88 -1.23
C LEU A 9 5.33 17.28 -0.72
N PRO A 10 4.05 17.69 -0.78
CA PRO A 10 3.63 18.96 -0.21
C PRO A 10 3.96 19.03 1.28
N GLU A 11 4.42 20.20 1.75
CA GLU A 11 4.89 20.40 3.12
C GLU A 11 3.79 20.07 4.14
N GLU A 12 2.54 20.47 3.88
CA GLU A 12 1.43 20.17 4.79
C GLU A 12 1.14 18.65 4.92
N THR A 13 1.43 17.89 3.86
CA THR A 13 1.29 16.44 3.86
C THR A 13 2.40 15.80 4.68
N TYR A 14 3.65 16.27 4.50
CA TYR A 14 4.79 15.83 5.30
C TYR A 14 4.56 16.06 6.79
N GLU A 15 4.13 17.26 7.18
CA GLU A 15 3.88 17.60 8.58
C GLU A 15 2.72 16.80 9.19
N THR A 16 1.70 16.49 8.40
CA THR A 16 0.61 15.61 8.83
C THR A 16 1.11 14.19 9.11
N ILE A 17 1.93 13.62 8.23
CA ILE A 17 2.53 12.30 8.42
C ILE A 17 3.46 12.31 9.64
N ARG A 18 4.31 13.32 9.78
CA ARG A 18 5.22 13.48 10.92
C ARG A 18 4.47 13.51 12.25
N ARG A 19 3.36 14.27 12.33
CA ARG A 19 2.52 14.34 13.53
C ARG A 19 1.89 13.00 13.87
N ARG A 20 1.36 12.28 12.87
CA ARG A 20 0.75 10.95 13.06
C ARG A 20 1.78 9.91 13.50
N ALA A 21 2.94 9.86 12.85
CA ALA A 21 4.03 8.98 13.23
C ALA A 21 4.49 9.22 14.68
N ARG A 22 4.64 10.50 15.08
CA ARG A 22 4.98 10.85 16.46
C ARG A 22 3.90 10.41 17.46
N ALA A 23 2.62 10.60 17.13
CA ALA A 23 1.51 10.17 17.97
C ALA A 23 1.47 8.63 18.14
N ALA A 24 1.90 7.89 17.11
CA ALA A 24 2.05 6.43 17.16
C ALA A 24 3.36 5.96 17.83
N GLY A 25 4.25 6.87 18.23
CA GLY A 25 5.57 6.51 18.80
C GLY A 25 6.54 5.90 17.78
N GLN A 26 6.33 6.14 16.49
CA GLN A 26 7.09 5.56 15.40
C GLN A 26 7.98 6.59 14.70
N SER A 27 9.06 6.13 14.05
CA SER A 27 9.73 6.95 13.05
C SER A 27 8.83 7.13 11.83
N ILE A 28 9.02 8.22 11.07
CA ILE A 28 8.24 8.48 9.85
C ILE A 28 8.36 7.31 8.86
N GLN A 29 9.56 6.74 8.72
CA GLN A 29 9.80 5.61 7.82
C GLN A 29 9.05 4.36 8.26
N ALA A 30 9.03 4.04 9.57
CA ALA A 30 8.29 2.89 10.08
C ALA A 30 6.78 3.07 9.89
N TYR A 31 6.26 4.25 10.23
CA TYR A 31 4.85 4.60 10.02
C TYR A 31 4.45 4.46 8.55
N MET A 32 5.21 5.05 7.62
CA MET A 32 4.91 4.97 6.19
C MET A 32 5.03 3.56 5.63
N ARG A 33 5.99 2.76 6.11
CA ARG A 33 6.09 1.35 5.72
C ARG A 33 4.81 0.60 6.09
N ASP A 34 4.31 0.78 7.31
CA ASP A 34 3.10 0.10 7.77
C ASP A 34 1.90 0.51 6.90
N GLN A 35 1.76 1.81 6.60
CA GLN A 35 0.74 2.30 5.66
C GLN A 35 0.84 1.69 4.24
N ILE A 36 2.07 1.50 3.72
CA ILE A 36 2.29 0.88 2.40
C ILE A 36 1.98 -0.61 2.42
N VAL A 37 2.33 -1.31 3.49
CA VAL A 37 2.01 -2.73 3.68
C VAL A 37 0.49 -2.91 3.75
N ASP A 38 -0.20 -2.07 4.52
CA ASP A 38 -1.65 -2.11 4.63
C ASP A 38 -2.31 -1.83 3.27
N LEU A 39 -1.81 -0.84 2.53
CA LEU A 39 -2.29 -0.53 1.18
C LEU A 39 -2.12 -1.72 0.23
N ALA A 40 -0.98 -2.41 0.28
CA ALA A 40 -0.69 -3.54 -0.60
C ALA A 40 -1.36 -4.86 -0.15
N SER A 41 -1.86 -4.93 1.08
CA SER A 41 -2.47 -6.14 1.63
C SER A 41 -3.84 -6.47 1.03
N GLN A 42 -4.50 -5.49 0.42
CA GLN A 42 -5.84 -5.62 -0.13
C GLN A 42 -5.78 -5.53 -1.67
N PRO A 43 -6.31 -6.53 -2.39
CA PRO A 43 -6.40 -6.44 -3.84
C PRO A 43 -7.35 -5.31 -4.22
N THR A 44 -7.02 -4.62 -5.30
CA THR A 44 -7.95 -3.74 -5.99
C THR A 44 -9.15 -4.54 -6.52
N LYS A 45 -10.24 -3.86 -6.84
CA LYS A 45 -11.42 -4.53 -7.42
C LYS A 45 -11.06 -5.20 -8.74
N GLU A 46 -10.26 -4.52 -9.54
CA GLU A 46 -9.77 -4.97 -10.83
C GLU A 46 -8.93 -6.24 -10.67
N GLU A 47 -8.00 -6.27 -9.71
CA GLU A 47 -7.21 -7.47 -9.39
C GLU A 47 -8.09 -8.62 -8.88
N ALA A 48 -9.11 -8.32 -8.07
CA ALA A 48 -10.04 -9.33 -7.57
C ALA A 48 -10.86 -9.95 -8.70
N TRP A 49 -11.39 -9.14 -9.64
CA TRP A 49 -12.11 -9.64 -10.81
C TRP A 49 -11.21 -10.45 -11.74
N ALA A 50 -10.00 -9.96 -12.01
CA ALA A 50 -9.02 -10.69 -12.81
C ALA A 50 -8.68 -12.06 -12.19
N ALA A 51 -8.57 -12.15 -10.86
CA ALA A 51 -8.34 -13.41 -10.17
C ALA A 51 -9.52 -14.39 -10.33
N VAL A 52 -10.77 -13.91 -10.26
CA VAL A 52 -11.97 -14.73 -10.49
C VAL A 52 -12.00 -15.24 -11.93
N GLU A 53 -11.79 -14.37 -12.92
CA GLU A 53 -11.74 -14.75 -14.33
C GLU A 53 -10.65 -15.79 -14.61
N SER A 54 -9.45 -15.60 -14.04
CA SER A 54 -8.36 -16.56 -14.18
C SER A 54 -8.69 -17.92 -13.58
N THR A 55 -9.42 -17.95 -12.45
CA THR A 55 -9.84 -19.20 -11.81
C THR A 55 -10.86 -19.92 -12.68
N LEU A 56 -11.88 -19.20 -13.19
CA LEU A 56 -12.89 -19.77 -14.09
C LEU A 56 -12.27 -20.28 -15.40
N ALA A 57 -11.29 -19.58 -15.97
CA ALA A 57 -10.61 -20.02 -17.20
C ALA A 57 -9.78 -21.30 -16.98
N ALA A 58 -9.17 -21.46 -15.80
CA ALA A 58 -8.42 -22.65 -15.44
C ALA A 58 -9.33 -23.87 -15.24
N GLU A 59 -10.51 -23.70 -14.66
CA GLU A 59 -11.50 -24.77 -14.47
C GLU A 59 -12.16 -25.23 -15.79
N ASN A 60 -12.26 -24.34 -16.78
CA ASN A 60 -12.86 -24.64 -18.09
C ASN A 60 -11.85 -25.16 -19.14
N SER A 61 -10.59 -25.39 -18.75
CA SER A 61 -9.59 -26.03 -19.61
C SER A 61 -9.64 -27.57 -19.43
N PRO A 62 -9.80 -28.35 -20.51
CA PRO A 62 -10.00 -29.81 -20.46
C PRO A 62 -8.77 -30.61 -20.05
#